data_AF-A0A2H0Q8M6-F1
#
_entry.id   AF-A0A2H0Q8M6-F1
#
_cell.length_a   1.000
_cell.length_b   1.000
_cell.length_c   1.000
_cell.angle_alpha   90.00
_cell.angle_beta   90.00
_cell.angle_gamma   90.00
#
_symmetry.space_group_name_H-M   'P 1'
#
loop_
_entity.id
_entity.type
_entity.pdbx_description
1 polymer ?
#
loop_
_entity_poly.entity_id
_entity_poly.type
_entity_poly.pdbx_seq_one_letter_code
_entity_poly.pdbx_strand_id
1 'polypeptide(L)'
;MFGEIDKLEEMKRKINDVSPSFCMAKWMHVTIHLMTGQTHSCYLPQTHKIPLEELKDNPTALHNTKYKKEQRKKMLTGERPAECSICWNIEDLPGDQVSDRHMRAVDSWTMPYFEKVSKLKGDENINPTYVEVSFSSACNFKCSYCSPHVSTSWRDEVVKQGPYQLSTYQHQNMQWFKENDLMPMDEEGNPYIDAFWKWWPDLVKDLMFFRITGGEPLLSKHTFKVMEWINEHSLPKLELSINSNLGINEKQFSKFLSLLKPMLEGKKVKQFILHTSVDTFGVQAEYIRNGLNFKAFENNLCRYLEENPTAPVAFMCTFNNLSVVGFRDFIDWVIALRKRYTNEHRNILLDIPHLQAPEFLSAKTLSSEFHPIMQSHIDYMRSRIDDGILKAEVIKMERILEWMKSPMPKEEQEKYQRDFFLFFSEHDKRRKTDFLKTFPTMEKFWAECKSLV
;
A
#
# COMPACT_ATOMS: atom_id res chain seq x y z
N MET A 1 -13.21 7.92 3.82
CA MET A 1 -11.75 7.67 3.96
C MET A 1 -11.06 8.72 4.84
N PHE A 2 -11.79 9.73 5.31
CA PHE A 2 -11.47 10.44 6.54
C PHE A 2 -12.76 10.42 7.36
N GLY A 3 -12.68 10.29 8.68
CA GLY A 3 -13.87 10.22 9.53
C GLY A 3 -14.66 11.54 9.57
N GLU A 4 -15.06 11.98 10.75
CA GLU A 4 -15.88 13.19 10.88
C GLU A 4 -15.04 14.46 10.70
N ILE A 5 -14.71 14.81 9.45
CA ILE A 5 -13.86 15.98 9.10
C ILE A 5 -14.35 17.28 9.73
N ASP A 6 -15.66 17.45 9.89
CA ASP A 6 -16.24 18.63 10.54
C ASP A 6 -15.81 18.78 12.02
N LYS A 7 -15.30 17.70 12.65
CA LYS A 7 -14.75 17.68 14.00
C LYS A 7 -13.23 17.85 14.06
N LEU A 8 -12.56 18.12 12.92
CA LEU A 8 -11.10 18.18 12.86
C LEU A 8 -10.51 19.20 13.83
N GLU A 9 -11.03 20.43 13.85
CA GLU A 9 -10.55 21.48 14.74
C GLU A 9 -10.79 21.15 16.22
N GLU A 10 -11.93 20.53 16.54
CA GLU A 10 -12.22 20.07 17.89
C GLU A 10 -11.23 18.99 18.33
N MET A 11 -11.03 17.96 17.49
CA MET A 11 -10.15 16.84 17.82
C MET A 11 -8.69 17.25 17.82
N LYS A 12 -8.27 18.16 16.94
CA LYS A 12 -6.93 18.77 16.94
C LYS A 12 -6.64 19.47 18.27
N ARG A 13 -7.58 20.26 18.80
CA ARG A 13 -7.45 20.84 20.15
C ARG A 13 -7.37 19.76 21.22
N LYS A 14 -8.32 18.83 21.25
CA LYS A 14 -8.36 17.75 22.27
C LYS A 14 -7.09 16.92 22.34
N ILE A 15 -6.52 16.52 21.19
CA ILE A 15 -5.27 15.75 21.21
C ILE A 15 -4.10 16.62 21.67
N ASN A 16 -4.05 17.89 21.29
CA ASN A 16 -2.98 18.81 21.70
C ASN A 16 -3.09 19.21 23.19
N ASP A 17 -4.30 19.19 23.76
CA ASP A 17 -4.54 19.40 25.20
C ASP A 17 -4.01 18.22 26.05
N VAL A 18 -3.98 17.00 25.51
CA VAL A 18 -3.28 15.88 26.17
C VAL A 18 -1.78 16.13 26.17
N SER A 19 -1.23 16.45 25.00
CA SER A 19 0.12 16.98 24.82
C SER A 19 0.31 17.48 23.38
N PRO A 20 1.27 18.39 23.10
CA PRO A 20 1.53 18.88 21.75
C PRO A 20 1.99 17.81 20.74
N SER A 21 2.36 16.62 21.21
CA SER A 21 2.84 15.50 20.37
C SER A 21 1.90 14.29 20.37
N PHE A 22 0.79 14.34 21.12
CA PHE A 22 -0.11 13.20 21.26
C PHE A 22 -0.80 12.85 19.93
N CYS A 23 -0.94 11.55 19.65
CA CYS A 23 -1.41 11.03 18.37
C CYS A 23 -2.22 9.74 18.55
N MET A 24 -3.53 9.78 18.32
CA MET A 24 -4.42 8.62 18.46
C MET A 24 -3.98 7.40 17.64
N ALA A 25 -3.47 7.61 16.42
CA ALA A 25 -3.03 6.51 15.55
C ALA A 25 -1.87 5.69 16.15
N LYS A 26 -1.09 6.25 17.10
CA LYS A 26 0.03 5.55 17.73
C LYS A 26 -0.43 4.36 18.59
N TRP A 27 -1.63 4.48 19.15
CA TRP A 27 -2.28 3.45 19.97
C TRP A 27 -3.25 2.59 19.15
N MET A 28 -3.97 3.19 18.20
CA MET A 28 -5.14 2.54 17.58
C MET A 28 -4.87 1.90 16.21
N HIS A 29 -3.70 2.14 15.58
CA HIS A 29 -3.35 1.58 14.28
C HIS A 29 -1.98 0.91 14.31
N VAL A 30 -1.91 -0.30 13.75
CA VAL A 30 -0.68 -1.05 13.52
C VAL A 30 -0.60 -1.59 12.10
N THR A 31 0.59 -1.53 11.51
CA THR A 31 0.96 -2.33 10.35
C THR A 31 2.03 -3.33 10.77
N ILE A 32 1.83 -4.61 10.43
CA ILE A 32 2.68 -5.72 10.86
C ILE A 32 3.13 -6.51 9.65
N HIS A 33 4.44 -6.64 9.48
CA HIS A 33 5.05 -7.46 8.44
C HIS A 33 5.58 -8.75 9.06
N LEU A 34 4.72 -9.76 9.19
CA LEU A 34 5.05 -11.02 9.89
C LEU A 34 6.14 -11.81 9.18
N MET A 35 6.26 -11.67 7.86
CA MET A 35 7.34 -12.30 7.09
C MET A 35 8.72 -11.73 7.46
N THR A 36 8.84 -10.46 7.82
CA THR A 36 10.13 -9.86 8.23
C THR A 36 10.23 -9.62 9.73
N GLY A 37 9.16 -9.83 10.50
CA GLY A 37 9.11 -9.50 11.92
C GLY A 37 9.16 -7.99 12.20
N GLN A 38 8.75 -7.17 11.23
CA GLN A 38 8.77 -5.71 11.34
C GLN A 38 7.38 -5.19 11.71
N THR A 39 7.32 -4.06 12.42
CA THR A 39 6.07 -3.40 12.81
C THR A 39 6.25 -1.89 12.89
N HIS A 40 5.16 -1.16 12.72
CA HIS A 40 5.10 0.28 13.02
C HIS A 40 3.69 0.65 13.45
N SER A 41 3.55 1.80 14.13
CA SER A 41 2.23 2.35 14.45
C SER A 41 1.84 3.33 13.35
N CYS A 42 0.60 3.28 12.86
CA CYS A 42 0.20 3.92 11.59
C CYS A 42 0.99 3.35 10.40
N TYR A 43 0.97 4.02 9.24
CA TYR A 43 1.67 3.61 8.01
C TYR A 43 2.85 4.52 7.63
N LEU A 44 3.07 5.61 8.36
CA LEU A 44 4.05 6.66 8.04
C LEU A 44 5.44 6.47 8.67
N PRO A 45 5.55 6.02 9.94
CA PRO A 45 6.86 5.82 10.55
C PRO A 45 7.64 4.70 9.87
N GLN A 46 8.97 4.77 9.98
CA GLN A 46 9.82 3.63 9.63
C GLN A 46 9.46 2.40 10.46
N THR A 47 9.65 1.24 9.87
CA THR A 47 9.40 -0.04 10.56
C THR A 47 10.53 -0.34 11.53
N HIS A 48 10.22 -0.98 12.66
CA HIS A 48 11.23 -1.55 13.55
C HIS A 48 10.98 -3.04 13.80
N LYS A 49 12.07 -3.74 14.14
CA LYS A 49 12.04 -5.17 14.43
C LYS A 49 11.28 -5.44 15.74
N ILE A 50 10.39 -6.42 15.73
CA ILE A 50 9.77 -6.97 16.93
C ILE A 50 10.77 -7.96 17.55
N PRO A 51 11.28 -7.73 18.78
CA PRO A 51 12.19 -8.69 19.40
C PRO A 51 11.47 -10.00 19.74
N LEU A 52 12.01 -11.14 19.30
CA LEU A 52 11.42 -12.46 19.54
C LEU A 52 11.25 -12.77 21.03
N GLU A 53 12.18 -12.29 21.86
CA GLU A 53 12.10 -12.43 23.32
C GLU A 53 10.87 -11.77 23.91
N GLU A 54 10.39 -10.67 23.34
CA GLU A 54 9.15 -10.03 23.80
C GLU A 54 7.90 -10.86 23.47
N LEU A 55 7.95 -11.73 22.45
CA LEU A 55 6.81 -12.55 22.04
C LEU A 55 6.63 -13.84 22.83
N LYS A 56 7.66 -14.28 23.59
CA LYS A 56 7.61 -15.54 24.36
C LYS A 56 6.44 -15.56 25.34
N ASP A 57 6.29 -14.47 26.10
CA ASP A 57 5.26 -14.32 27.13
C ASP A 57 4.20 -13.26 26.79
N ASN A 58 4.35 -12.54 25.67
CA ASN A 58 3.44 -11.48 25.26
C ASN A 58 3.21 -11.49 23.73
N PRO A 59 2.23 -12.26 23.23
CA PRO A 59 1.91 -12.28 21.79
C PRO A 59 1.46 -10.90 21.27
N THR A 60 1.00 -10.01 22.15
CA THR A 60 0.61 -8.65 21.78
C THR A 60 1.79 -7.74 21.47
N ALA A 61 3.04 -8.16 21.71
CA ALA A 61 4.23 -7.38 21.37
C ALA A 61 4.30 -7.04 19.87
N LEU A 62 3.54 -7.73 19.01
CA LEU A 62 3.29 -7.32 17.62
C LEU A 62 2.83 -5.85 17.48
N HIS A 63 2.11 -5.32 18.47
CA HIS A 63 1.74 -3.90 18.59
C HIS A 63 2.23 -3.22 19.89
N ASN A 64 2.63 -4.00 20.89
CA ASN A 64 2.97 -3.51 22.22
C ASN A 64 4.44 -3.77 22.58
N THR A 65 5.36 -3.65 21.61
CA THR A 65 6.80 -3.71 21.91
C THR A 65 7.19 -2.66 22.96
N LYS A 66 8.24 -2.94 23.73
CA LYS A 66 8.85 -1.95 24.65
C LYS A 66 9.17 -0.65 23.93
N TYR A 67 9.76 -0.73 22.73
CA TYR A 67 10.04 0.43 21.89
C TYR A 67 8.79 1.28 21.57
N LYS A 68 7.67 0.66 21.16
CA LYS A 68 6.42 1.40 20.89
C LYS A 68 5.87 2.06 22.14
N LYS A 69 5.94 1.38 23.29
CA LYS A 69 5.52 1.94 24.59
C LYS A 69 6.38 3.14 25.01
N GLU A 70 7.67 3.11 24.75
CA GLU A 70 8.55 4.26 24.96
C GLU A 70 8.14 5.45 24.07
N GLN A 71 7.82 5.22 22.80
CA GLN A 71 7.35 6.31 21.92
C GLN A 71 6.00 6.88 22.37
N ARG A 72 5.10 6.04 22.91
CA ARG A 72 3.84 6.48 23.52
C ARG A 72 4.09 7.36 24.75
N LYS A 73 5.04 6.99 25.62
CA LYS A 73 5.44 7.79 26.79
C LYS A 73 6.02 9.16 26.41
N LYS A 74 6.90 9.20 25.39
CA LYS A 74 7.40 10.46 24.82
C LYS A 74 6.24 11.34 24.35
N MET A 75 5.33 10.75 23.57
CA MET A 75 4.15 11.48 23.09
C MET A 75 3.28 12.00 24.24
N LEU A 76 3.09 11.27 25.34
CA LEU A 76 2.30 11.76 26.48
C LEU A 76 2.98 12.89 27.26
N THR A 77 4.31 12.99 27.20
CA THR A 77 5.09 14.03 27.89
C THR A 77 5.39 15.25 27.01
N GLY A 78 4.86 15.29 25.79
CA GLY A 78 5.05 16.39 24.84
C GLY A 78 6.28 16.27 23.95
N GLU A 79 7.07 15.20 24.11
CA GLU A 79 8.21 14.90 23.24
C GLU A 79 7.76 14.29 21.91
N ARG A 80 8.27 14.84 20.80
CA ARG A 80 8.01 14.34 19.44
C ARG A 80 8.94 13.17 19.09
N PRO A 81 8.43 11.93 18.89
CA PRO A 81 9.27 10.82 18.44
C PRO A 81 9.82 11.07 17.03
N ALA A 82 11.11 10.84 16.83
CA ALA A 82 11.79 11.08 15.56
C ALA A 82 11.16 10.30 14.38
N GLU A 83 10.66 9.09 14.65
CA GLU A 83 10.01 8.26 13.63
C GLU A 83 8.69 8.82 13.08
N CYS A 84 8.13 9.85 13.71
CA CYS A 84 6.91 10.53 13.24
C CYS A 84 7.22 11.82 12.46
N SER A 85 8.45 11.97 11.94
CA SER A 85 8.95 13.16 11.24
C SER A 85 8.06 13.61 10.08
N ILE A 86 7.38 12.70 9.37
CA ILE A 86 6.47 13.08 8.28
C ILE A 86 5.36 14.02 8.80
N CYS A 87 4.82 13.79 9.99
CA CYS A 87 3.83 14.69 10.59
C CYS A 87 4.49 15.98 11.10
N TRP A 88 5.65 15.89 11.73
CA TRP A 88 6.37 17.05 12.28
C TRP A 88 6.79 18.02 11.18
N ASN A 89 7.27 17.51 10.05
CA ASN A 89 7.65 18.32 8.89
C ASN A 89 6.48 19.14 8.34
N ILE A 90 5.23 18.67 8.48
CA ILE A 90 4.03 19.44 8.12
C ILE A 90 3.69 20.46 9.21
N GLU A 91 3.73 20.06 10.47
CA GLU A 91 3.41 20.93 11.62
C GLU A 91 4.41 22.06 11.84
N ASP A 92 5.65 21.89 11.40
CA ASP A 92 6.72 22.89 11.53
C ASP A 92 6.73 23.91 10.38
N LEU A 93 5.85 23.76 9.38
CA LEU A 93 5.65 24.81 8.37
C LEU A 93 4.91 26.01 9.00
N PRO A 94 5.14 27.25 8.50
CA PRO A 94 4.46 28.43 9.03
C PRO A 94 2.94 28.31 9.02
N GLY A 95 2.29 28.75 10.11
CA GLY A 95 0.83 28.75 10.25
C GLY A 95 0.29 27.55 11.04
N ASP A 96 -1.04 27.46 11.12
CA ASP A 96 -1.71 26.40 11.89
C ASP A 96 -1.98 25.15 11.04
N GLN A 97 -0.92 24.41 10.75
CA GLN A 97 -0.95 23.31 9.79
C GLN A 97 -1.72 22.08 10.31
N VAL A 98 -2.20 21.27 9.38
CA VAL A 98 -2.90 20.00 9.67
C VAL A 98 -2.10 18.84 9.08
N SER A 99 -1.43 18.09 9.94
CA SER A 99 -0.71 16.87 9.60
C SER A 99 -1.59 15.62 9.63
N ASP A 100 -1.05 14.48 9.17
CA ASP A 100 -1.73 13.18 9.25
C ASP A 100 -2.18 12.84 10.67
N ARG A 101 -1.43 13.12 11.75
CA ARG A 101 -1.89 12.77 13.11
C ARG A 101 -3.20 13.49 13.48
N HIS A 102 -3.40 14.71 12.98
CA HIS A 102 -4.63 15.47 13.17
C HIS A 102 -5.78 14.85 12.37
N MET A 103 -5.52 14.53 11.10
CA MET A 103 -6.49 13.84 10.24
C MET A 103 -6.90 12.46 10.79
N ARG A 104 -5.94 11.72 11.37
CA ARG A 104 -6.20 10.44 12.03
C ARG A 104 -6.93 10.59 13.35
N ALA A 105 -7.07 11.78 13.94
CA ALA A 105 -7.81 11.95 15.19
C ALA A 105 -9.33 11.96 15.00
N VAL A 106 -9.81 12.25 13.78
CA VAL A 106 -11.23 12.23 13.43
C VAL A 106 -11.69 10.93 12.78
N ASP A 107 -10.77 10.00 12.51
CA ASP A 107 -11.10 8.71 11.91
C ASP A 107 -12.04 7.89 12.82
N SER A 108 -12.96 7.14 12.20
CA SER A 108 -13.98 6.36 12.93
C SER A 108 -13.40 5.27 13.83
N TRP A 109 -12.17 4.85 13.58
CA TRP A 109 -11.43 3.88 14.38
C TRP A 109 -10.59 4.50 15.50
N THR A 110 -10.39 5.82 15.53
CA THR A 110 -9.66 6.51 16.61
C THR A 110 -10.57 7.33 17.51
N MET A 111 -11.38 8.21 16.93
CA MET A 111 -12.12 9.26 17.64
C MET A 111 -12.99 8.72 18.78
N PRO A 112 -13.75 7.62 18.61
CA PRO A 112 -14.57 7.06 19.69
C PRO A 112 -13.77 6.58 20.91
N TYR A 113 -12.45 6.38 20.76
CA TYR A 113 -11.57 5.85 21.79
C TYR A 113 -10.71 6.92 22.46
N PHE A 114 -10.89 8.20 22.13
CA PHE A 114 -10.11 9.30 22.71
C PHE A 114 -10.10 9.28 24.25
N GLU A 115 -11.26 9.15 24.89
CA GLU A 115 -11.38 9.12 26.35
C GLU A 115 -10.66 7.94 27.00
N LYS A 116 -10.59 6.80 26.31
CA LYS A 116 -9.85 5.61 26.77
C LYS A 116 -8.35 5.83 26.63
N VAL A 117 -7.91 6.29 25.47
CA VAL A 117 -6.47 6.39 25.13
C VAL A 117 -5.78 7.53 25.88
N SER A 118 -6.44 8.68 26.02
CA SER A 118 -5.90 9.86 26.73
C SER A 118 -5.61 9.61 28.21
N LYS A 119 -6.21 8.58 28.82
CA LYS A 119 -6.02 8.22 30.24
C LYS A 119 -4.97 7.13 30.46
N LEU A 120 -4.34 6.61 29.41
CA LEU A 120 -3.27 5.61 29.50
C LEU A 120 -1.94 6.26 29.89
N LYS A 121 -1.08 5.50 30.56
CA LYS A 121 0.27 5.92 30.96
C LYS A 121 1.33 5.64 29.89
N GLY A 122 0.99 4.83 28.89
CA GLY A 122 1.81 4.55 27.71
C GLY A 122 2.58 3.23 27.76
N ASP A 123 2.66 2.56 28.93
CA ASP A 123 3.25 1.21 29.06
C ASP A 123 2.24 0.06 29.07
N GLU A 124 0.95 0.37 29.06
CA GLU A 124 -0.10 -0.63 28.99
C GLU A 124 -0.12 -1.33 27.62
N ASN A 125 -0.52 -2.60 27.61
CA ASN A 125 -0.90 -3.27 26.37
C ASN A 125 -2.26 -2.73 25.92
N ILE A 126 -2.40 -2.47 24.63
CA ILE A 126 -3.67 -2.08 24.01
C ILE A 126 -3.87 -2.87 22.72
N ASN A 127 -5.11 -3.26 22.45
CA ASN A 127 -5.51 -3.76 21.14
C ASN A 127 -5.82 -2.57 20.23
N PRO A 128 -5.22 -2.49 19.04
CA PRO A 128 -5.58 -1.50 18.05
C PRO A 128 -6.92 -1.85 17.41
N THR A 129 -7.66 -0.83 16.98
CA THR A 129 -8.92 -0.98 16.23
C THR A 129 -8.66 -1.11 14.72
N TYR A 130 -7.48 -0.74 14.24
CA TYR A 130 -7.05 -0.91 12.86
C TYR A 130 -5.76 -1.74 12.82
N VAL A 131 -5.80 -2.89 12.14
CA VAL A 131 -4.62 -3.72 11.86
C VAL A 131 -4.44 -3.93 10.36
N GLU A 132 -3.27 -3.59 9.85
CA GLU A 132 -2.74 -4.08 8.57
C GLU A 132 -1.74 -5.20 8.83
N VAL A 133 -1.85 -6.31 8.10
CA VAL A 133 -0.94 -7.44 8.26
C VAL A 133 -0.47 -8.00 6.93
N SER A 134 0.83 -8.23 6.82
CA SER A 134 1.44 -9.04 5.76
C SER A 134 1.85 -10.39 6.34
N PHE A 135 1.11 -11.45 6.02
CA PHE A 135 1.45 -12.81 6.48
C PHE A 135 2.67 -13.38 5.76
N SER A 136 2.86 -13.00 4.49
CA SER A 136 3.76 -13.71 3.59
C SER A 136 4.38 -12.77 2.56
N SER A 137 5.60 -13.12 2.14
CA SER A 137 6.24 -12.55 0.95
C SER A 137 5.94 -13.36 -0.32
N ALA A 138 5.19 -14.47 -0.23
CA ALA A 138 4.82 -15.28 -1.39
C ALA A 138 4.09 -14.43 -2.43
N CYS A 139 4.67 -14.28 -3.61
CA CYS A 139 4.11 -13.50 -4.71
C CYS A 139 4.49 -14.15 -6.03
N ASN A 140 3.55 -14.18 -6.98
CA ASN A 140 3.75 -14.70 -8.33
C ASN A 140 4.23 -13.63 -9.33
N PHE A 141 4.32 -12.37 -8.92
CA PHE A 141 4.71 -11.24 -9.77
C PHE A 141 6.08 -10.66 -9.39
N LYS A 142 6.69 -9.99 -10.36
CA LYS A 142 7.92 -9.22 -10.23
C LYS A 142 7.71 -7.76 -10.64
N CYS A 143 6.72 -7.08 -10.04
CA CYS A 143 6.44 -5.67 -10.36
C CYS A 143 7.69 -4.79 -10.26
N SER A 144 7.96 -3.92 -11.24
CA SER A 144 9.23 -3.19 -11.40
C SER A 144 9.67 -2.42 -10.16
N TYR A 145 8.73 -1.88 -9.38
CA TYR A 145 8.95 -1.13 -8.15
C TYR A 145 8.87 -1.97 -6.86
N CYS A 146 8.68 -3.29 -6.97
CA CYS A 146 8.64 -4.20 -5.82
C CYS A 146 10.05 -4.69 -5.45
N SER A 147 10.19 -5.55 -4.43
CA SER A 147 11.49 -5.90 -3.84
C SER A 147 11.55 -7.35 -3.32
N PRO A 148 12.73 -8.00 -3.27
CA PRO A 148 12.94 -9.36 -2.75
C PRO A 148 12.47 -9.60 -1.31
N HIS A 149 12.43 -8.57 -0.47
CA HIS A 149 11.99 -8.71 0.92
C HIS A 149 10.45 -8.81 1.07
N VAL A 150 9.70 -8.59 -0.03
CA VAL A 150 8.23 -8.67 -0.03
C VAL A 150 7.66 -9.53 -1.18
N SER A 151 8.49 -10.00 -2.11
CA SER A 151 8.08 -10.90 -3.20
C SER A 151 9.08 -12.04 -3.40
N THR A 152 8.60 -13.28 -3.25
CA THR A 152 9.38 -14.49 -3.54
C THR A 152 9.82 -14.56 -5.01
N SER A 153 8.97 -14.17 -5.96
CA SER A 153 9.36 -14.16 -7.38
C SER A 153 10.51 -13.20 -7.66
N TRP A 154 10.53 -12.04 -7.00
CA TRP A 154 11.66 -11.10 -7.07
C TRP A 154 12.93 -11.69 -6.44
N ARG A 155 12.78 -12.28 -5.25
CA ARG A 155 13.89 -12.93 -4.54
C ARG A 155 14.53 -14.02 -5.37
N ASP A 156 13.73 -14.88 -5.99
CA ASP A 156 14.22 -15.96 -6.85
C ASP A 156 15.00 -15.44 -8.06
N GLU A 157 14.57 -14.33 -8.66
CA GLU A 157 15.30 -13.67 -9.75
C GLU A 157 16.67 -13.17 -9.29
N VAL A 158 16.71 -12.45 -8.17
CA VAL A 158 17.94 -11.87 -7.64
C VAL A 158 18.91 -12.93 -7.12
N VAL A 159 18.42 -14.00 -6.47
CA VAL A 159 19.27 -15.13 -6.04
C VAL A 159 19.94 -15.81 -7.25
N LYS A 160 19.24 -15.94 -8.37
CA LYS A 160 19.77 -16.59 -9.58
C LYS A 160 20.69 -15.69 -10.39
N GLN A 161 20.40 -14.38 -10.45
CA GLN A 161 21.02 -13.46 -11.42
C GLN A 161 21.82 -12.33 -10.77
N GLY A 162 21.84 -12.25 -9.44
CA GLY A 162 22.44 -11.16 -8.69
C GLY A 162 21.59 -9.87 -8.69
N PRO A 163 22.03 -8.85 -7.95
CA PRO A 163 21.37 -7.54 -7.93
C PRO A 163 21.44 -6.85 -9.30
N TYR A 164 20.57 -5.86 -9.50
CA TYR A 164 20.62 -4.97 -10.66
C TYR A 164 21.76 -3.97 -10.47
N GLN A 165 22.69 -3.90 -11.42
CA GLN A 165 23.79 -2.94 -11.37
C GLN A 165 23.28 -1.59 -11.91
N LEU A 166 23.11 -0.63 -11.00
CA LEU A 166 22.78 0.75 -11.35
C LEU A 166 24.05 1.62 -11.28
N SER A 167 23.92 2.90 -11.61
CA SER A 167 25.07 3.79 -11.84
C SER A 167 26.00 3.91 -10.64
N THR A 168 25.47 4.02 -9.44
CA THR A 168 26.25 4.23 -8.20
C THR A 168 26.04 3.15 -7.15
N TYR A 169 25.17 2.16 -7.39
CA TYR A 169 24.80 1.18 -6.38
C TYR A 169 24.20 -0.10 -6.98
N GLN A 170 24.08 -1.13 -6.15
CA GLN A 170 23.42 -2.38 -6.48
C GLN A 170 21.97 -2.36 -5.98
N HIS A 171 21.02 -2.30 -6.91
CA HIS A 171 19.60 -2.32 -6.60
C HIS A 171 19.11 -3.75 -6.34
N GLN A 172 18.23 -3.91 -5.34
CA GLN A 172 17.74 -5.19 -4.85
C GLN A 172 18.85 -6.13 -4.34
N ASN A 173 19.83 -5.59 -3.59
CA ASN A 173 20.94 -6.37 -3.04
C ASN A 173 20.51 -7.23 -1.83
N MET A 174 20.62 -8.56 -1.97
CA MET A 174 20.29 -9.52 -0.90
C MET A 174 21.15 -9.38 0.35
N GLN A 175 22.41 -9.00 0.22
CA GLN A 175 23.29 -8.77 1.37
C GLN A 175 22.81 -7.59 2.22
N TRP A 176 22.38 -6.50 1.56
CA TRP A 176 21.81 -5.35 2.25
C TRP A 176 20.53 -5.72 3.03
N PHE A 177 19.62 -6.51 2.43
CA PHE A 177 18.42 -6.96 3.15
C PHE A 177 18.76 -7.85 4.36
N LYS A 178 19.81 -8.66 4.27
CA LYS A 178 20.30 -9.49 5.37
C LYS A 178 20.89 -8.66 6.51
N GLU A 179 21.74 -7.68 6.18
CA GLU A 179 22.37 -6.79 7.16
C GLU A 179 21.38 -5.88 7.89
N ASN A 180 20.20 -5.64 7.29
CA ASN A 180 19.15 -4.81 7.86
C ASN A 180 17.97 -5.62 8.45
N ASP A 181 18.12 -6.93 8.66
CA ASP A 181 17.07 -7.80 9.22
C ASP A 181 15.73 -7.78 8.48
N LEU A 182 15.80 -7.60 7.15
CA LEU A 182 14.65 -7.56 6.24
C LEU A 182 14.44 -8.86 5.46
N MET A 183 15.23 -9.90 5.72
CA MET A 183 15.04 -11.19 5.05
C MET A 183 13.70 -11.82 5.44
N PRO A 184 12.85 -12.23 4.48
CA PRO A 184 11.57 -12.84 4.80
C PRO A 184 11.76 -14.25 5.33
N MET A 185 11.06 -14.57 6.41
CA MET A 185 10.81 -15.92 6.89
C MET A 185 9.65 -16.54 6.10
N ASP A 186 9.73 -17.86 5.90
CA ASP A 186 8.60 -18.62 5.37
C ASP A 186 7.46 -18.67 6.38
N GLU A 187 6.27 -19.11 5.96
CA GLU A 187 5.10 -19.16 6.86
C GLU A 187 5.19 -20.29 7.90
N GLU A 188 5.89 -21.37 7.57
CA GLU A 188 6.04 -22.53 8.44
C GLU A 188 7.11 -22.28 9.51
N GLY A 189 6.75 -22.50 10.78
CA GLY A 189 7.64 -22.23 11.92
C GLY A 189 7.91 -20.75 12.17
N ASN A 190 7.12 -19.84 11.60
CA ASN A 190 7.28 -18.40 11.81
C ASN A 190 6.75 -17.97 13.19
N PRO A 191 7.62 -17.54 14.13
CA PRO A 191 7.21 -17.19 15.47
C PRO A 191 6.29 -15.96 15.53
N TYR A 192 6.38 -15.04 14.55
CA TYR A 192 5.49 -13.87 14.48
C TYR A 192 4.07 -14.28 14.08
N ILE A 193 3.93 -15.23 13.15
CA ILE A 193 2.63 -15.80 12.79
C ILE A 193 2.03 -16.57 13.95
N ASP A 194 2.82 -17.37 14.67
CA ASP A 194 2.38 -18.07 15.87
C ASP A 194 1.89 -17.09 16.94
N ALA A 195 2.63 -16.01 17.18
CA ALA A 195 2.20 -14.94 18.08
C ALA A 195 0.91 -14.26 17.61
N PHE A 196 0.76 -14.01 16.30
CA PHE A 196 -0.46 -13.44 15.74
C PHE A 196 -1.68 -14.32 16.05
N TRP A 197 -1.59 -15.63 15.84
CA TRP A 197 -2.70 -16.55 16.13
C TRP A 197 -2.98 -16.73 17.63
N LYS A 198 -1.96 -16.60 18.50
CA LYS A 198 -2.16 -16.53 19.96
C LYS A 198 -2.88 -15.24 20.37
N TRP A 199 -2.59 -14.12 19.71
CA TRP A 199 -3.23 -12.83 19.97
C TRP A 199 -4.64 -12.70 19.38
N TRP A 200 -4.88 -13.34 18.23
CA TRP A 200 -6.10 -13.21 17.43
C TRP A 200 -7.42 -13.28 18.23
N PRO A 201 -7.65 -14.25 19.14
CA PRO A 201 -8.90 -14.34 19.90
C PRO A 201 -9.18 -13.13 20.78
N ASP A 202 -8.12 -12.44 21.24
CA ASP A 202 -8.26 -11.21 22.01
C ASP A 202 -8.40 -9.98 21.10
N LEU A 203 -7.54 -9.88 20.08
CA LEU A 203 -7.53 -8.77 19.12
C LEU A 203 -8.90 -8.53 18.47
N VAL A 204 -9.57 -9.59 18.00
CA VAL A 204 -10.83 -9.46 17.24
C VAL A 204 -11.98 -8.84 18.03
N LYS A 205 -11.88 -8.78 19.37
CA LYS A 205 -12.89 -8.15 20.22
C LYS A 205 -12.94 -6.64 20.04
N ASP A 206 -11.79 -6.02 19.76
CA ASP A 206 -11.64 -4.57 19.60
C ASP A 206 -11.49 -4.15 18.12
N LEU A 207 -11.24 -5.10 17.22
CA LEU A 207 -10.89 -4.83 15.83
C LEU A 207 -12.08 -4.28 15.03
N MET A 208 -11.88 -3.14 14.39
CA MET A 208 -12.85 -2.48 13.50
C MET A 208 -12.43 -2.57 12.04
N PHE A 209 -11.13 -2.49 11.76
CA PHE A 209 -10.56 -2.56 10.42
C PHE A 209 -9.45 -3.60 10.38
N PHE A 210 -9.57 -4.58 9.49
CA PHE A 210 -8.53 -5.56 9.26
C PHE A 210 -8.18 -5.65 7.79
N ARG A 211 -6.93 -5.32 7.46
CA ARG A 211 -6.45 -5.34 6.08
C ARG A 211 -5.32 -6.35 5.93
N ILE A 212 -5.48 -7.27 4.98
CA ILE A 212 -4.47 -8.26 4.63
C ILE A 212 -3.72 -7.80 3.38
N THR A 213 -2.40 -7.69 3.50
CA THR A 213 -1.44 -7.28 2.47
C THR A 213 -0.30 -8.31 2.39
N GLY A 214 0.83 -7.96 1.78
CA GLY A 214 2.03 -8.80 1.66
C GLY A 214 2.46 -8.92 0.21
N GLY A 215 3.03 -10.08 -0.15
CA GLY A 215 3.29 -10.43 -1.55
C GLY A 215 1.99 -10.51 -2.35
N GLU A 216 1.43 -11.69 -2.49
CA GLU A 216 0.06 -11.91 -2.95
C GLU A 216 -0.73 -12.62 -1.82
N PRO A 217 -1.60 -11.90 -1.10
CA PRO A 217 -2.38 -12.44 0.01
C PRO A 217 -3.15 -13.71 -0.32
N LEU A 218 -3.66 -13.84 -1.54
CA LEU A 218 -4.40 -15.04 -1.96
C LEU A 218 -3.51 -16.26 -2.25
N LEU A 219 -2.20 -16.16 -2.03
CA LEU A 219 -1.27 -17.30 -1.95
C LEU A 219 -1.02 -17.78 -0.52
N SER A 220 -1.35 -16.97 0.50
CA SER A 220 -1.07 -17.33 1.90
C SER A 220 -2.18 -18.18 2.50
N LYS A 221 -1.82 -19.28 3.17
CA LYS A 221 -2.80 -20.12 3.89
C LYS A 221 -3.45 -19.37 5.05
N HIS A 222 -2.76 -18.37 5.61
CA HIS A 222 -3.24 -17.58 6.73
C HIS A 222 -4.35 -16.59 6.33
N THR A 223 -4.32 -16.07 5.10
CA THR A 223 -5.43 -15.30 4.53
C THR A 223 -6.71 -16.13 4.50
N PHE A 224 -6.63 -17.36 3.98
CA PHE A 224 -7.78 -18.26 3.95
C PHE A 224 -8.23 -18.67 5.35
N LYS A 225 -7.29 -18.93 6.28
CA LYS A 225 -7.61 -19.24 7.68
C LYS A 225 -8.40 -18.11 8.36
N VAL A 226 -8.09 -16.84 8.08
CA VAL A 226 -8.89 -15.70 8.57
C VAL A 226 -10.32 -15.78 8.01
N MET A 227 -10.47 -15.97 6.69
CA MET A 227 -11.78 -16.01 6.05
C MET A 227 -12.64 -17.18 6.55
N GLU A 228 -12.03 -18.36 6.70
CA GLU A 228 -12.65 -19.55 7.28
C GLU A 228 -13.13 -19.25 8.71
N TRP A 229 -12.27 -18.68 9.56
CA TRP A 229 -12.61 -18.32 10.94
C TRP A 229 -13.77 -17.31 11.02
N ILE A 230 -13.80 -16.30 10.14
CA ILE A 230 -14.89 -15.30 10.10
C ILE A 230 -16.22 -15.94 9.70
N ASN A 231 -16.23 -16.88 8.76
CA ASN A 231 -17.45 -17.60 8.37
C ASN A 231 -18.03 -18.39 9.55
N GLU A 232 -17.17 -18.98 10.39
CA GLU A 232 -17.55 -19.73 11.59
C GLU A 232 -18.05 -18.83 12.73
N HIS A 233 -17.40 -17.69 12.97
CA HIS A 233 -17.61 -16.91 14.21
C HIS A 233 -18.42 -15.62 14.04
N SER A 234 -18.47 -15.05 12.82
CA SER A 234 -19.09 -13.75 12.52
C SER A 234 -18.47 -12.57 13.28
N LEU A 235 -17.97 -11.57 12.55
CA LEU A 235 -17.45 -10.29 13.06
C LEU A 235 -18.20 -9.11 12.44
N PRO A 236 -19.49 -8.87 12.77
CA PRO A 236 -20.36 -7.94 12.05
C PRO A 236 -19.96 -6.45 12.20
N LYS A 237 -19.02 -6.12 13.09
CA LYS A 237 -18.46 -4.77 13.23
C LYS A 237 -17.19 -4.55 12.40
N LEU A 238 -16.60 -5.63 11.87
CA LEU A 238 -15.32 -5.61 11.18
C LEU A 238 -15.49 -5.18 9.72
N GLU A 239 -14.69 -4.24 9.27
CA GLU A 239 -14.40 -4.02 7.85
C GLU A 239 -13.15 -4.83 7.47
N LEU A 240 -13.34 -5.85 6.63
CA LEU A 240 -12.27 -6.69 6.13
C LEU A 240 -11.81 -6.18 4.76
N SER A 241 -10.51 -6.07 4.57
CA SER A 241 -9.93 -5.68 3.28
C SER A 241 -8.80 -6.63 2.88
N ILE A 242 -8.72 -6.96 1.60
CA ILE A 242 -7.62 -7.77 1.06
C ILE A 242 -7.03 -7.05 -0.15
N ASN A 243 -5.72 -6.87 -0.16
CA ASN A 243 -5.00 -6.44 -1.35
C ASN A 243 -4.67 -7.66 -2.21
N SER A 244 -5.00 -7.65 -3.50
CA SER A 244 -4.62 -8.72 -4.42
C SER A 244 -4.25 -8.17 -5.78
N ASN A 245 -3.20 -8.72 -6.38
CA ASN A 245 -2.83 -8.48 -7.76
C ASN A 245 -3.81 -9.12 -8.76
N LEU A 246 -4.73 -9.98 -8.29
CA LEU A 246 -5.74 -10.73 -9.06
C LEU A 246 -5.23 -11.58 -10.22
N GLY A 247 -3.91 -11.68 -10.41
CA GLY A 247 -3.27 -12.58 -11.38
C GLY A 247 -3.01 -13.97 -10.82
N ILE A 248 -3.85 -14.44 -9.90
CA ILE A 248 -3.78 -15.79 -9.35
C ILE A 248 -4.50 -16.79 -10.25
N ASN A 249 -4.18 -18.08 -10.10
CA ASN A 249 -4.81 -19.12 -10.89
C ASN A 249 -6.28 -19.35 -10.47
N GLU A 250 -7.04 -20.00 -11.37
CA GLU A 250 -8.47 -20.27 -11.22
C GLU A 250 -8.83 -21.05 -9.93
N LYS A 251 -8.04 -22.05 -9.54
CA LYS A 251 -8.31 -22.86 -8.34
C LYS A 251 -8.24 -21.99 -7.08
N GLN A 252 -7.22 -21.16 -6.97
CA GLN A 252 -7.03 -20.26 -5.84
C GLN A 252 -8.07 -19.15 -5.82
N PHE A 253 -8.41 -18.60 -6.98
CA PHE A 253 -9.44 -17.57 -7.10
C PHE A 253 -10.83 -18.09 -6.75
N SER A 254 -11.18 -19.29 -7.24
CA SER A 254 -12.42 -19.97 -6.86
C SER A 254 -12.48 -20.30 -5.36
N LYS A 255 -11.36 -20.69 -4.72
CA LYS A 255 -11.32 -20.84 -3.24
C LYS A 255 -11.61 -19.52 -2.53
N PHE A 256 -11.06 -18.41 -3.02
CA PHE A 256 -11.32 -17.09 -2.45
C PHE A 256 -12.81 -16.73 -2.55
N LEU A 257 -13.40 -16.85 -3.73
CA LEU A 257 -14.83 -16.55 -3.95
C LEU A 257 -15.75 -17.45 -3.12
N SER A 258 -15.44 -18.75 -2.98
CA SER A 258 -16.26 -19.68 -2.21
C SER A 258 -16.30 -19.37 -0.71
N LEU A 259 -15.27 -18.72 -0.18
CA LEU A 259 -15.23 -18.25 1.21
C LEU A 259 -15.83 -16.85 1.37
N LEU A 260 -15.68 -15.99 0.36
CA LEU A 260 -16.22 -14.63 0.40
C LEU A 260 -17.75 -14.62 0.30
N LYS A 261 -18.32 -15.40 -0.62
CA LYS A 261 -19.77 -15.40 -0.87
C LYS A 261 -20.62 -15.64 0.40
N PRO A 262 -20.43 -16.73 1.18
CA PRO A 262 -21.19 -16.94 2.40
C PRO A 262 -20.91 -15.88 3.48
N MET A 263 -19.71 -15.28 3.48
CA MET A 263 -19.38 -14.19 4.40
C MET A 263 -20.24 -12.95 4.13
N LEU A 264 -20.42 -12.60 2.86
CA LEU A 264 -21.25 -11.47 2.43
C LEU A 264 -22.74 -11.74 2.62
N GLU A 265 -23.24 -12.89 2.14
CA GLU A 265 -24.66 -13.27 2.25
C GLU A 265 -25.09 -13.38 3.72
N GLY A 266 -24.22 -13.94 4.57
CA GLY A 266 -24.45 -14.06 6.00
C GLY A 266 -24.18 -12.79 6.81
N LYS A 267 -23.83 -11.66 6.16
CA LYS A 267 -23.44 -10.39 6.81
C LYS A 267 -22.45 -10.60 7.96
N LYS A 268 -21.49 -11.50 7.74
CA LYS A 268 -20.50 -11.92 8.74
C LYS A 268 -19.46 -10.85 9.03
N VAL A 269 -19.35 -9.84 8.17
CA VAL A 269 -18.53 -8.63 8.34
C VAL A 269 -19.39 -7.41 8.06
N LYS A 270 -19.00 -6.26 8.60
CA LYS A 270 -19.64 -4.97 8.28
C LYS A 270 -19.53 -4.67 6.79
N GLN A 271 -18.33 -4.87 6.24
CA GLN A 271 -18.03 -4.67 4.84
C GLN A 271 -16.80 -5.49 4.45
N PHE A 272 -16.75 -5.92 3.19
CA PHE A 272 -15.55 -6.42 2.55
C PHE A 272 -15.13 -5.47 1.42
N ILE A 273 -13.85 -5.11 1.34
CA ILE A 273 -13.29 -4.32 0.24
C ILE A 273 -12.12 -5.06 -0.38
N LEU A 274 -12.20 -5.31 -1.69
CA LEU A 274 -11.06 -5.81 -2.44
C LEU A 274 -10.21 -4.64 -2.94
N HIS A 275 -8.97 -4.55 -2.49
CA HIS A 275 -7.99 -3.65 -3.11
C HIS A 275 -7.27 -4.40 -4.22
N THR A 276 -7.18 -3.82 -5.40
CA THR A 276 -6.42 -4.43 -6.49
C THR A 276 -5.50 -3.43 -7.18
N SER A 277 -4.37 -3.90 -7.69
CA SER A 277 -3.31 -3.01 -8.16
C SER A 277 -3.02 -3.22 -9.64
N VAL A 278 -3.13 -2.13 -10.39
CA VAL A 278 -2.83 -2.04 -11.81
C VAL A 278 -2.49 -0.58 -12.12
N ASP A 279 -1.42 -0.37 -12.88
CA ASP A 279 -0.74 0.95 -12.92
C ASP A 279 -0.92 1.69 -14.26
N THR A 280 -1.45 1.00 -15.27
CA THR A 280 -1.82 1.48 -16.60
C THR A 280 -2.66 0.40 -17.30
N PHE A 281 -2.80 0.42 -18.62
CA PHE A 281 -3.64 -0.51 -19.38
C PHE A 281 -2.83 -1.53 -20.19
N GLY A 282 -3.40 -2.72 -20.39
CA GLY A 282 -2.91 -3.71 -21.36
C GLY A 282 -1.45 -4.14 -21.17
N VAL A 283 -0.71 -4.23 -22.29
CA VAL A 283 0.68 -4.74 -22.31
C VAL A 283 1.65 -3.85 -21.52
N GLN A 284 1.37 -2.55 -21.40
CA GLN A 284 2.17 -1.65 -20.56
C GLN A 284 2.04 -2.03 -19.09
N ALA A 285 0.84 -2.42 -18.65
CA ALA A 285 0.63 -2.90 -17.29
C ALA A 285 1.32 -4.25 -17.06
N GLU A 286 1.31 -5.15 -18.04
CA GLU A 286 2.02 -6.44 -17.98
C GLU A 286 3.54 -6.26 -17.88
N TYR A 287 4.09 -5.25 -18.55
CA TYR A 287 5.51 -4.91 -18.48
C TYR A 287 5.89 -4.39 -17.09
N ILE A 288 5.15 -3.40 -16.56
CA ILE A 288 5.37 -2.87 -15.21
C ILE A 288 5.21 -3.99 -14.17
N ARG A 289 4.16 -4.79 -14.30
CA ARG A 289 3.81 -5.87 -13.38
C ARG A 289 4.17 -7.23 -13.95
N ASN A 290 5.45 -7.46 -14.24
CA ASN A 290 5.90 -8.71 -14.86
C ASN A 290 5.34 -9.96 -14.15
N GLY A 291 4.65 -10.80 -14.91
CA GLY A 291 3.85 -11.93 -14.41
C GLY A 291 2.34 -11.72 -14.54
N LEU A 292 1.89 -10.46 -14.68
CA LEU A 292 0.51 -10.11 -15.00
C LEU A 292 0.16 -10.58 -16.41
N ASN A 293 -0.97 -11.26 -16.53
CA ASN A 293 -1.72 -11.37 -17.77
C ASN A 293 -2.97 -10.49 -17.61
N PHE A 294 -3.02 -9.39 -18.35
CA PHE A 294 -4.04 -8.36 -18.17
C PHE A 294 -5.44 -8.91 -18.45
N LYS A 295 -5.56 -9.82 -19.42
CA LYS A 295 -6.86 -10.42 -19.75
C LYS A 295 -7.35 -11.36 -18.66
N ALA A 296 -6.48 -12.18 -18.08
CA ALA A 296 -6.83 -13.05 -16.96
C ALA A 296 -7.21 -12.24 -15.72
N PHE A 297 -6.47 -11.16 -15.45
CA PHE A 297 -6.80 -10.19 -14.41
C PHE A 297 -8.18 -9.57 -14.61
N GLU A 298 -8.48 -9.09 -15.82
CA GLU A 298 -9.79 -8.53 -16.17
C GLU A 298 -10.90 -9.55 -15.98
N ASN A 299 -10.70 -10.80 -16.43
CA ASN A 299 -11.68 -11.87 -16.26
C ASN A 299 -11.96 -12.17 -14.78
N ASN A 300 -10.91 -12.26 -13.95
CA ASN A 300 -11.04 -12.46 -12.51
C ASN A 300 -11.78 -11.28 -11.86
N LEU A 301 -11.43 -10.05 -12.21
CA LEU A 301 -12.10 -8.86 -11.71
C LEU A 301 -13.59 -8.83 -12.10
N CYS A 302 -13.92 -9.07 -13.37
CA CYS A 302 -15.31 -9.08 -13.83
C CYS A 302 -16.13 -10.14 -13.11
N ARG A 303 -15.58 -11.35 -12.96
CA ARG A 303 -16.21 -12.44 -12.19
C ARG A 303 -16.44 -12.04 -10.73
N TYR A 304 -15.45 -11.43 -10.08
CA TYR A 304 -15.62 -10.91 -8.72
C TYR A 304 -16.78 -9.91 -8.64
N LEU A 305 -16.83 -8.94 -9.56
CA LEU A 305 -17.87 -7.91 -9.59
C LEU A 305 -19.26 -8.48 -9.94
N GLU A 306 -19.34 -9.53 -10.74
CA GLU A 306 -20.60 -10.20 -11.09
C GLU A 306 -21.12 -11.04 -9.92
N GLU A 307 -20.25 -11.82 -9.27
CA GLU A 307 -20.64 -12.72 -8.18
C GLU A 307 -20.86 -12.01 -6.84
N ASN A 308 -20.30 -10.80 -6.65
CA ASN A 308 -20.36 -10.08 -5.37
C ASN A 308 -20.99 -8.67 -5.47
N PRO A 309 -22.33 -8.58 -5.62
CA PRO A 309 -23.22 -7.42 -5.49
C PRO A 309 -22.73 -6.14 -4.85
N THR A 310 -22.25 -6.38 -3.64
CA THR A 310 -22.24 -5.48 -2.48
C THR A 310 -20.82 -5.24 -1.97
N ALA A 311 -19.81 -5.81 -2.63
CA ALA A 311 -18.42 -5.75 -2.22
C ALA A 311 -17.64 -4.79 -3.11
N PRO A 312 -17.20 -3.62 -2.58
CA PRO A 312 -16.41 -2.66 -3.35
C PRO A 312 -15.06 -3.18 -3.82
N VAL A 313 -14.61 -2.61 -4.93
CA VAL A 313 -13.22 -2.72 -5.40
C VAL A 313 -12.56 -1.35 -5.31
N ALA A 314 -11.32 -1.31 -4.83
CA ALA A 314 -10.47 -0.14 -4.86
C ALA A 314 -9.22 -0.40 -5.69
N PHE A 315 -9.11 0.25 -6.84
CA PHE A 315 -7.90 0.26 -7.63
C PHE A 315 -6.82 1.08 -6.94
N MET A 316 -5.67 0.47 -6.72
CA MET A 316 -4.46 1.09 -6.19
C MET A 316 -3.46 1.23 -7.35
N CYS A 317 -3.52 2.37 -8.06
CA CYS A 317 -2.62 2.68 -9.16
C CYS A 317 -1.35 3.34 -8.62
N THR A 318 -0.24 2.60 -8.59
CA THR A 318 1.05 3.16 -8.19
C THR A 318 1.62 3.94 -9.37
N PHE A 319 1.27 5.22 -9.45
CA PHE A 319 1.58 6.06 -10.58
C PHE A 319 3.10 6.29 -10.67
N ASN A 320 3.72 5.72 -11.69
CA ASN A 320 5.15 5.74 -11.95
C ASN A 320 5.42 6.32 -13.36
N ASN A 321 6.68 6.44 -13.76
CA ASN A 321 7.03 7.00 -15.06
C ASN A 321 6.46 6.25 -16.27
N LEU A 322 6.22 4.94 -16.16
CA LEU A 322 5.61 4.15 -17.23
C LEU A 322 4.09 4.23 -17.21
N SER A 323 3.47 4.60 -16.07
CA SER A 323 2.02 4.81 -15.97
C SER A 323 1.49 5.89 -16.92
N VAL A 324 2.34 6.86 -17.29
CA VAL A 324 1.98 7.96 -18.19
C VAL A 324 1.52 7.45 -19.56
N VAL A 325 2.07 6.32 -20.02
CA VAL A 325 1.68 5.68 -21.28
C VAL A 325 0.55 4.70 -21.03
N GLY A 326 -0.54 4.79 -21.80
CA GLY A 326 -1.74 3.95 -21.64
C GLY A 326 -2.74 4.44 -20.58
N PHE A 327 -2.44 5.56 -19.89
CA PHE A 327 -3.31 6.05 -18.82
C PHE A 327 -4.71 6.46 -19.30
N ARG A 328 -4.82 6.99 -20.52
CA ARG A 328 -6.12 7.33 -21.12
C ARG A 328 -7.01 6.09 -21.25
N ASP A 329 -6.47 4.99 -21.77
CA ASP A 329 -7.19 3.73 -21.92
C ASP A 329 -7.54 3.13 -20.56
N PHE A 330 -6.65 3.27 -19.58
CA PHE A 330 -6.92 2.89 -18.19
C PHE A 330 -8.11 3.66 -17.60
N ILE A 331 -8.18 4.97 -17.82
CA ILE A 331 -9.31 5.80 -17.39
C ILE A 331 -10.62 5.39 -18.09
N ASP A 332 -10.58 5.16 -19.40
CA ASP A 332 -11.76 4.68 -20.13
C ASP A 332 -12.25 3.31 -19.63
N TRP A 333 -11.32 2.41 -19.30
CA TRP A 333 -11.63 1.11 -18.72
C TRP A 333 -12.25 1.23 -17.33
N VAL A 334 -11.72 2.08 -16.44
CA VAL A 334 -12.32 2.35 -15.12
C VAL A 334 -13.72 2.94 -15.26
N ILE A 335 -13.94 3.87 -16.18
CA ILE A 335 -15.27 4.43 -16.46
C ILE A 335 -16.23 3.33 -16.93
N ALA A 336 -15.81 2.46 -17.85
CA ALA A 336 -16.63 1.36 -18.35
C ALA A 336 -17.03 0.40 -17.22
N LEU A 337 -16.09 0.04 -16.34
CA LEU A 337 -16.37 -0.77 -15.16
C LEU A 337 -17.35 -0.07 -14.21
N ARG A 338 -17.17 1.22 -13.95
CA ARG A 338 -18.08 2.00 -13.10
C ARG A 338 -19.50 2.03 -13.66
N LYS A 339 -19.66 2.30 -14.96
CA LYS A 339 -20.96 2.30 -15.64
C LYS A 339 -21.65 0.94 -15.57
N ARG A 340 -20.89 -0.15 -15.64
CA ARG A 340 -21.44 -1.52 -15.61
C ARG A 340 -21.75 -2.04 -14.21
N TYR A 341 -20.92 -1.71 -13.22
CA TYR A 341 -20.90 -2.43 -11.94
C TYR A 341 -21.09 -1.54 -10.71
N THR A 342 -21.12 -0.21 -10.81
CA THR A 342 -21.49 0.63 -9.66
C THR A 342 -22.98 0.52 -9.39
N ASN A 343 -23.36 0.39 -8.12
CA ASN A 343 -24.76 0.36 -7.68
C ASN A 343 -24.89 0.95 -6.28
N GLU A 344 -26.11 1.00 -5.73
CA GLU A 344 -26.40 1.57 -4.40
C GLU A 344 -25.64 0.90 -3.23
N HIS A 345 -25.12 -0.31 -3.43
CA HIS A 345 -24.40 -1.09 -2.42
C HIS A 345 -22.91 -1.24 -2.71
N ARG A 346 -22.43 -0.84 -3.90
CA ARG A 346 -21.06 -1.09 -4.33
C ARG A 346 -20.51 0.07 -5.16
N ASN A 347 -19.35 0.54 -4.73
CA ASN A 347 -18.52 1.50 -5.45
C ASN A 347 -17.28 0.84 -6.07
N ILE A 348 -16.80 1.40 -7.17
CA ILE A 348 -15.47 1.12 -7.74
C ILE A 348 -14.62 2.36 -7.55
N LEU A 349 -13.65 2.27 -6.65
CA LEU A 349 -12.79 3.38 -6.25
C LEU A 349 -11.48 3.35 -7.04
N LEU A 350 -10.92 4.52 -7.32
CA LEU A 350 -9.59 4.65 -7.89
C LEU A 350 -8.74 5.55 -7.00
N ASP A 351 -7.62 4.99 -6.55
CA ASP A 351 -6.55 5.72 -5.89
C ASP A 351 -5.32 5.74 -6.79
N ILE A 352 -4.62 6.88 -6.78
CA ILE A 352 -3.49 7.18 -7.66
C ILE A 352 -2.33 7.75 -6.83
N PRO A 353 -1.75 6.99 -5.89
CA PRO A 353 -0.53 7.41 -5.20
C PRO A 353 0.63 7.52 -6.19
N HIS A 354 1.42 8.59 -6.10
CA HIS A 354 2.67 8.71 -6.86
C HIS A 354 3.77 7.88 -6.21
N LEU A 355 4.54 7.18 -7.03
CA LEU A 355 5.71 6.43 -6.58
C LEU A 355 6.83 7.39 -6.18
N GLN A 356 7.25 7.32 -4.91
CA GLN A 356 8.37 8.13 -4.41
C GLN A 356 9.73 7.41 -4.56
N ALA A 357 9.76 6.10 -4.31
CA ALA A 357 10.96 5.27 -4.43
C ALA A 357 10.62 3.92 -5.10
N PRO A 358 11.54 3.34 -5.91
CA PRO A 358 12.84 3.91 -6.27
C PRO A 358 12.70 5.09 -7.23
N GLU A 359 13.62 6.06 -7.11
CA GLU A 359 13.53 7.36 -7.77
C GLU A 359 13.61 7.23 -9.29
N PHE A 360 14.40 6.29 -9.83
CA PHE A 360 14.46 6.05 -11.27
C PHE A 360 13.13 5.57 -11.90
N LEU A 361 12.16 5.11 -11.09
CA LEU A 361 10.79 4.77 -11.54
C LEU A 361 9.79 5.91 -11.27
N SER A 362 10.18 6.94 -10.54
CA SER A 362 9.33 8.09 -10.26
C SER A 362 8.94 8.81 -11.55
N ALA A 363 7.69 9.29 -11.62
CA ALA A 363 7.25 10.15 -12.70
C ALA A 363 8.10 11.43 -12.82
N LYS A 364 8.72 11.88 -11.73
CA LYS A 364 9.63 13.04 -11.70
C LYS A 364 10.94 12.82 -12.48
N THR A 365 11.28 11.56 -12.81
CA THR A 365 12.46 11.22 -13.63
C THR A 365 12.25 11.52 -15.12
N LEU A 366 11.00 11.64 -15.55
CA LEU A 366 10.67 11.98 -16.94
C LEU A 366 11.13 13.39 -17.31
N SER A 367 11.56 13.56 -18.55
CA SER A 367 11.88 14.87 -19.13
C SER A 367 10.62 15.76 -19.20
N SER A 368 10.80 17.08 -19.24
CA SER A 368 9.67 18.04 -19.27
C SER A 368 8.75 17.91 -20.48
N GLU A 369 9.16 17.18 -21.52
CA GLU A 369 8.33 16.82 -22.67
C GLU A 369 7.10 15.96 -22.30
N PHE A 370 7.10 15.31 -21.14
CA PHE A 370 5.94 14.56 -20.64
C PHE A 370 4.92 15.45 -19.90
N HIS A 371 5.25 16.70 -19.57
CA HIS A 371 4.30 17.61 -18.90
C HIS A 371 3.04 17.89 -19.72
N PRO A 372 3.11 18.17 -21.04
CA PRO A 372 1.91 18.32 -21.87
C PRO A 372 1.09 17.03 -21.96
N ILE A 373 1.71 15.85 -21.95
CA ILE A 373 1.02 14.56 -21.95
C ILE A 373 0.24 14.39 -20.66
N MET A 374 0.87 14.64 -19.51
CA MET A 374 0.21 14.64 -18.21
C MET A 374 -0.94 15.66 -18.13
N GLN A 375 -0.74 16.86 -18.67
CA GLN A 375 -1.80 17.87 -18.76
C GLN A 375 -2.98 17.36 -19.59
N SER A 376 -2.71 16.69 -20.72
CA SER A 376 -3.76 16.11 -21.56
C SER A 376 -4.56 15.02 -20.84
N HIS A 377 -3.91 14.21 -20.00
CA HIS A 377 -4.61 13.21 -19.15
C HIS A 377 -5.51 13.89 -18.12
N ILE A 378 -5.02 14.96 -17.48
CA ILE A 378 -5.79 15.74 -16.51
C ILE A 378 -7.01 16.38 -17.19
N ASP A 379 -6.83 17.01 -18.35
CA ASP A 379 -7.91 17.66 -19.09
C ASP A 379 -8.93 16.63 -19.57
N TYR A 380 -8.48 15.46 -19.99
CA TYR A 380 -9.35 14.34 -20.30
C TYR A 380 -10.16 13.91 -19.08
N MET A 381 -9.51 13.66 -17.94
CA MET A 381 -10.22 13.28 -16.72
C MET A 381 -11.23 14.34 -16.26
N ARG A 382 -10.90 15.63 -16.36
CA ARG A 382 -11.83 16.75 -16.10
C ARG A 382 -13.07 16.66 -16.99
N SER A 383 -12.88 16.39 -18.30
CA SER A 383 -13.99 16.26 -19.25
C SER A 383 -14.89 15.04 -18.97
N ARG A 384 -14.45 14.10 -18.13
CA ARG A 384 -15.17 12.86 -17.80
C ARG A 384 -15.72 12.82 -16.37
N ILE A 385 -15.75 13.95 -15.66
CA ILE A 385 -16.33 14.03 -14.32
C ILE A 385 -17.79 13.56 -14.32
N ASP A 386 -18.58 14.03 -15.28
CA ASP A 386 -20.00 13.67 -15.41
C ASP A 386 -20.19 12.24 -15.97
N ASP A 387 -19.10 11.59 -16.40
CA ASP A 387 -19.09 10.26 -17.00
C ASP A 387 -18.58 9.16 -16.06
N GLY A 388 -18.23 9.52 -14.82
CA GLY A 388 -17.81 8.55 -13.79
C GLY A 388 -16.43 8.79 -13.20
N ILE A 389 -15.71 9.86 -13.56
CA ILE A 389 -14.49 10.28 -12.85
C ILE A 389 -14.83 11.17 -11.65
N LEU A 390 -14.14 10.96 -10.54
CA LEU A 390 -14.34 11.76 -9.34
C LEU A 390 -13.41 12.97 -9.35
N LYS A 391 -13.90 14.13 -8.87
CA LYS A 391 -13.08 15.35 -8.72
C LYS A 391 -11.78 15.10 -7.92
N ALA A 392 -11.86 14.25 -6.89
CA ALA A 392 -10.70 13.88 -6.09
C ALA A 392 -9.62 13.12 -6.89
N GLU A 393 -9.99 12.38 -7.93
CA GLU A 393 -9.05 11.66 -8.81
C GLU A 393 -8.31 12.62 -9.73
N VAL A 394 -9.02 13.64 -10.25
CA VAL A 394 -8.43 14.74 -11.01
C VAL A 394 -7.42 15.50 -10.16
N ILE A 395 -7.80 15.90 -8.93
CA ILE A 395 -6.93 16.63 -8.00
C ILE A 395 -5.65 15.84 -7.70
N LYS A 396 -5.73 14.50 -7.59
CA LYS A 396 -4.53 13.67 -7.41
C LYS A 396 -3.60 13.78 -8.62
N MET A 397 -4.10 13.66 -9.84
CA MET A 397 -3.29 13.80 -11.06
C MET A 397 -2.68 15.20 -11.21
N GLU A 398 -3.43 16.26 -10.87
CA GLU A 398 -2.91 17.63 -10.84
C GLU A 398 -1.74 17.76 -9.86
N ARG A 399 -1.87 17.20 -8.64
CA ARG A 399 -0.77 17.18 -7.66
C ARG A 399 0.46 16.43 -8.17
N ILE A 400 0.28 15.34 -8.92
CA ILE A 400 1.39 14.60 -9.53
C ILE A 400 2.10 15.47 -10.54
N LEU A 401 1.38 16.15 -11.43
CA LEU A 401 1.98 17.05 -12.42
C LEU A 401 2.73 18.23 -11.75
N GLU A 402 2.14 18.85 -10.72
CA GLU A 402 2.84 19.90 -9.98
C GLU A 402 4.10 19.38 -9.28
N TRP A 403 4.05 18.16 -8.75
CA TRP A 403 5.24 17.51 -8.19
C TRP A 403 6.30 17.18 -9.26
N MET A 404 5.90 16.74 -10.45
CA MET A 404 6.82 16.53 -11.58
C MET A 404 7.52 17.83 -12.00
N LYS A 405 6.81 18.97 -11.98
CA LYS A 405 7.38 20.29 -12.28
C LYS A 405 8.31 20.83 -11.19
N SER A 406 8.24 20.29 -9.97
CA SER A 406 9.09 20.76 -8.88
C SER A 406 10.57 20.56 -9.22
N PRO A 407 11.47 21.49 -8.85
CA PRO A 407 12.86 21.44 -9.26
C PRO A 407 13.55 20.17 -8.76
N MET A 408 14.50 19.68 -9.56
CA MET A 408 15.44 18.61 -9.23
C MET A 408 16.81 19.06 -9.70
N PRO A 409 17.88 18.90 -8.90
CA PRO A 409 19.24 19.13 -9.36
C PRO A 409 19.52 18.32 -10.63
N LYS A 410 20.15 18.96 -11.63
CA LYS A 410 20.43 18.31 -12.92
C LYS A 410 21.19 16.98 -12.75
N GLU A 411 22.16 16.94 -11.83
CA GLU A 411 22.94 15.73 -11.53
C GLU A 411 22.06 14.57 -11.00
N GLU A 412 21.09 14.87 -10.14
CA GLU A 412 20.14 13.87 -9.65
C GLU A 412 19.24 13.37 -10.79
N GLN A 413 18.74 14.28 -11.64
CA GLN A 413 17.91 13.93 -12.78
C GLN A 413 18.66 13.00 -13.75
N GLU A 414 19.89 13.37 -14.13
CA GLU A 414 20.72 12.56 -15.02
C GLU A 414 21.06 11.19 -14.41
N LYS A 415 21.31 11.14 -13.09
CA LYS A 415 21.50 9.87 -12.38
C LYS A 415 20.28 8.97 -12.49
N TYR A 416 19.08 9.48 -12.18
CA TYR A 416 17.86 8.69 -12.22
C TYR A 416 17.49 8.25 -13.63
N GLN A 417 17.75 9.07 -14.64
CA GLN A 417 17.58 8.71 -16.06
C GLN A 417 18.57 7.63 -16.50
N ARG A 418 19.84 7.73 -16.09
CA ARG A 418 20.83 6.67 -16.30
C ARG A 418 20.38 5.36 -15.65
N ASP A 419 19.95 5.41 -14.40
CA ASP A 419 19.48 4.26 -13.64
C ASP A 419 18.20 3.65 -14.24
N PHE A 420 17.31 4.47 -14.79
CA PHE A 420 16.13 4.02 -15.54
C PHE A 420 16.53 3.13 -16.72
N PHE A 421 17.46 3.60 -17.56
CA PHE A 421 17.93 2.82 -18.71
C PHE A 421 18.65 1.54 -18.28
N LEU A 422 19.54 1.62 -17.29
CA LEU A 422 20.27 0.44 -16.79
C LEU A 422 19.30 -0.61 -16.22
N PHE A 423 18.33 -0.18 -15.43
CA PHE A 423 17.33 -1.06 -14.85
C PHE A 423 16.48 -1.74 -15.92
N PHE A 424 15.90 -0.98 -16.85
CA PHE A 424 14.98 -1.54 -17.85
C PHE A 424 15.69 -2.32 -18.96
N SER A 425 16.96 -2.00 -19.27
CA SER A 425 17.78 -2.82 -20.16
C SER A 425 18.04 -4.20 -19.58
N GLU A 426 18.40 -4.27 -18.30
CA GLU A 426 18.58 -5.55 -17.62
C GLU A 426 17.24 -6.24 -17.39
N HIS A 427 16.16 -5.51 -17.09
CA HIS A 427 14.79 -6.05 -17.01
C HIS A 427 14.41 -6.79 -18.30
N ASP A 428 14.57 -6.15 -19.46
CA ASP A 428 14.29 -6.74 -20.78
C ASP A 428 15.07 -8.02 -21.01
N LYS A 429 16.38 -8.00 -20.72
CA LYS A 429 17.23 -9.17 -20.83
C LYS A 429 16.78 -10.30 -19.90
N ARG A 430 16.53 -10.03 -18.62
CA ARG A 430 16.19 -11.05 -17.60
C ARG A 430 14.80 -11.63 -17.82
N ARG A 431 13.85 -10.81 -18.29
CA ARG A 431 12.43 -11.15 -18.35
C ARG A 431 11.93 -11.39 -19.77
N LYS A 432 12.82 -11.27 -20.77
CA LYS A 432 12.51 -11.43 -22.19
C LYS A 432 11.39 -10.49 -22.63
N THR A 433 11.44 -9.26 -22.14
CA THR A 433 10.55 -8.17 -22.54
C THR A 433 11.28 -7.23 -23.51
N ASP A 434 10.54 -6.28 -24.08
CA ASP A 434 11.08 -5.28 -25.00
C ASP A 434 10.45 -3.92 -24.70
N PHE A 435 11.25 -3.02 -24.16
CA PHE A 435 10.82 -1.69 -23.74
C PHE A 435 10.30 -0.87 -24.93
N LEU A 436 11.06 -0.79 -26.02
CA LEU A 436 10.72 0.06 -27.17
C LEU A 436 9.51 -0.47 -27.94
N LYS A 437 9.32 -1.79 -27.97
CA LYS A 437 8.08 -2.39 -28.48
C LYS A 437 6.86 -2.05 -27.62
N THR A 438 7.04 -2.00 -26.29
CA THR A 438 5.94 -1.79 -25.34
C THR A 438 5.59 -0.31 -25.16
N PHE A 439 6.61 0.55 -25.19
CA PHE A 439 6.53 2.00 -24.99
C PHE A 439 7.15 2.76 -26.16
N PRO A 440 6.62 2.62 -27.39
CA PRO A 440 7.21 3.25 -28.58
C PRO A 440 7.20 4.78 -28.49
N THR A 441 6.23 5.37 -27.79
CA THR A 441 6.15 6.82 -27.55
C THR A 441 7.24 7.35 -26.60
N MET A 442 8.01 6.46 -25.95
CA MET A 442 9.14 6.81 -25.08
C MET A 442 10.50 6.60 -25.75
N GLU A 443 10.56 6.32 -27.06
CA GLU A 443 11.82 6.04 -27.78
C GLU A 443 12.85 7.16 -27.61
N LYS A 444 12.42 8.42 -27.73
CA LYS A 444 13.30 9.58 -27.56
C LYS A 444 13.87 9.64 -26.14
N PHE A 445 13.02 9.52 -25.12
CA PHE A 445 13.43 9.50 -23.72
C PHE A 445 14.37 8.33 -23.40
N TRP A 446 14.11 7.16 -23.99
CA TRP A 446 14.99 6.00 -23.89
C TRP A 446 16.39 6.28 -24.46
N ALA A 447 16.47 6.92 -25.64
CA ALA A 447 17.73 7.31 -26.26
C ALA A 447 18.48 8.39 -25.44
N GLU A 448 17.75 9.35 -24.86
CA GLU A 448 18.30 10.34 -23.93
C GLU A 448 18.92 9.65 -22.71
N CYS A 449 18.18 8.78 -22.03
CA CYS A 449 18.66 8.02 -20.88
C CYS A 449 19.86 7.13 -21.22
N LYS A 450 19.85 6.50 -22.40
CA LYS A 450 20.97 5.68 -22.91
C LYS A 450 22.24 6.50 -23.10
N SER A 451 22.13 7.74 -23.55
CA SER A 451 23.29 8.62 -23.79
C SER A 451 24.03 9.04 -22.52
N LEU A 452 23.42 8.80 -21.35
CA LEU A 452 23.99 9.10 -20.04
C LEU A 452 24.81 7.94 -19.45
N VAL A 453 24.73 6.74 -20.04
CA VAL A 453 25.51 5.54 -19.66
C VAL A 453 26.80 5.50 -20.46
#